data_AF-A0A9K3JAW0-F1
#
_entry.id   AF-A0A9K3JAW0-F1
#
_cell.length_a   1.000
_cell.length_b   1.000
_cell.length_c   1.000
_cell.angle_alpha   90.00
_cell.angle_beta   90.00
_cell.angle_gamma   90.00
#
_symmetry.space_group_name_H-M   'P 1'
#
loop_
_entity.id
_entity.type
_entity.pdbx_description
1 polymer ?
#
loop_
_entity_poly.entity_id
_entity_poly.type
_entity_poly.pdbx_seq_one_letter_code
_entity_poly.pdbx_strand_id
1 'polypeptide(L)'
;MDDKVDRPISTAIYFLLPSGSVSHLHRIPSAETWHFYLGEPLTILEIDDKDGSLKLTCIGQDIGANQLLQYTVPPNVWFGAFPTKDYEISTDNVVVVKKPPRDAEEHYSLVGCTVAPAFQFDDFVLAKRSELVKRFPAHESLISLITYED
;
A
#
# COMPACT_ATOMS: atom_id res chain seq x y z
N MET A 1 -7.93 -25.01 -26.05
CA MET A 1 -7.24 -23.76 -25.68
C MET A 1 -8.09 -22.63 -26.21
N ASP A 2 -9.06 -22.22 -25.41
CA ASP A 2 -9.97 -21.09 -25.72
C ASP A 2 -10.39 -20.42 -24.39
N ASP A 3 -9.46 -20.34 -23.43
CA ASP A 3 -9.64 -19.47 -22.27
C ASP A 3 -9.29 -18.04 -22.70
N LYS A 4 -10.13 -17.46 -23.57
CA LYS A 4 -10.19 -16.01 -23.69
C LYS A 4 -10.69 -15.51 -22.34
N VAL A 5 -9.77 -15.16 -21.46
CA VAL A 5 -10.11 -14.42 -20.25
C VAL A 5 -10.75 -13.13 -20.73
N ASP A 6 -12.01 -12.90 -20.36
CA ASP A 6 -12.76 -11.67 -20.70
C ASP A 6 -12.26 -10.50 -19.85
N ARG A 7 -10.96 -10.21 -19.93
CA ARG A 7 -10.33 -9.07 -19.27
C ARG A 7 -9.09 -8.59 -20.03
N PRO A 8 -8.83 -7.28 -20.05
CA PRO A 8 -7.58 -6.77 -20.60
C PRO A 8 -6.36 -7.39 -19.93
N ILE A 9 -5.23 -7.44 -20.65
CA ILE A 9 -3.99 -8.03 -20.12
C ILE A 9 -3.49 -7.25 -18.90
N SER A 10 -3.64 -5.92 -18.91
CA SER A 10 -3.23 -5.06 -17.79
C SER A 10 -3.97 -3.73 -17.80
N THR A 11 -3.94 -3.06 -16.67
CA THR A 11 -4.33 -1.65 -16.50
C THR A 11 -3.14 -0.90 -15.91
N ALA A 12 -3.01 0.38 -16.26
CA ALA A 12 -2.03 1.27 -15.67
C ALA A 12 -2.69 2.59 -15.28
N ILE A 13 -2.32 3.13 -14.11
CA ILE A 13 -2.82 4.40 -13.59
C ILE A 13 -1.68 5.28 -13.11
N TYR A 14 -1.92 6.58 -13.06
CA TYR A 14 -1.19 7.47 -12.16
C TYR A 14 -1.91 7.51 -10.81
N PHE A 15 -1.14 7.48 -9.73
CA PHE A 15 -1.63 7.61 -8.37
C PHE A 15 -0.79 8.67 -7.63
N LEU A 16 -1.46 9.66 -7.06
CA LEU A 16 -0.85 10.72 -6.27
C LEU A 16 -1.26 10.55 -4.82
N LEU A 17 -0.29 10.51 -3.91
CA LEU A 17 -0.51 10.39 -2.48
C LEU A 17 0.09 11.60 -1.75
N PRO A 18 -0.73 12.61 -1.38
CA PRO A 18 -0.28 13.75 -0.60
C PRO A 18 -0.01 13.40 0.86
N SER A 19 0.82 14.20 1.52
CA SER A 19 0.98 14.16 2.98
C SER A 19 -0.37 14.31 3.69
N GLY A 20 -0.56 13.57 4.78
CA GLY A 20 -1.80 13.51 5.55
C GLY A 20 -2.84 12.55 5.00
N SER A 21 -2.65 12.00 3.80
CA SER A 21 -3.52 11.00 3.18
C SER A 21 -2.91 9.60 3.22
N VAL A 22 -3.77 8.58 3.09
CA VAL A 22 -3.34 7.18 2.98
C VAL A 22 -4.12 6.49 1.86
N SER A 23 -3.47 5.54 1.18
CA SER A 23 -4.14 4.53 0.38
C SER A 23 -4.61 3.43 1.31
N HIS A 24 -5.92 3.41 1.60
CA HIS A 24 -6.51 2.50 2.56
C HIS A 24 -6.22 1.03 2.22
N LEU A 25 -6.17 0.19 3.25
CA LEU A 25 -5.86 -1.22 3.13
C LEU A 25 -6.92 -1.93 2.29
N HIS A 26 -6.48 -2.64 1.27
CA HIS A 26 -7.32 -3.37 0.35
C HIS A 26 -6.59 -4.61 -0.18
N ARG A 27 -7.31 -5.43 -0.94
CA ARG A 27 -6.78 -6.66 -1.54
C ARG A 27 -7.37 -6.84 -2.93
N ILE A 28 -6.53 -7.31 -3.84
CA ILE A 28 -6.91 -7.71 -5.20
C ILE A 28 -6.28 -9.08 -5.53
N PRO A 29 -6.86 -9.87 -6.45
CA PRO A 29 -6.37 -11.19 -6.85
C PRO A 29 -5.31 -11.13 -7.96
N SER A 30 -4.79 -9.93 -8.27
CA SER A 30 -3.77 -9.68 -9.29
C SER A 30 -2.53 -9.07 -8.67
N ALA A 31 -1.38 -9.20 -9.33
CA ALA A 31 -0.17 -8.50 -8.90
C ALA A 31 -0.27 -7.03 -9.27
N GLU A 32 0.20 -6.14 -8.40
CA GLU A 32 0.28 -4.70 -8.68
C GLU A 32 1.71 -4.21 -8.53
N THR A 33 2.26 -3.69 -9.63
CA THR A 33 3.57 -3.07 -9.66
C THR A 33 3.45 -1.56 -9.49
N TRP A 34 4.12 -1.05 -8.48
CA TRP A 34 4.24 0.35 -8.13
C TRP A 34 5.57 0.91 -8.66
N HIS A 35 5.52 2.01 -9.40
CA HIS A 35 6.66 2.68 -10.03
C HIS A 35 6.79 4.09 -9.48
N PHE A 36 7.91 4.41 -8.83
CA PHE A 36 8.17 5.77 -8.34
C PHE A 36 8.43 6.74 -9.49
N TYR A 37 7.75 7.89 -9.49
CA TYR A 37 7.97 8.93 -10.50
C TYR A 37 8.50 10.24 -9.93
N LEU A 38 7.87 10.78 -8.87
CA LEU A 38 8.23 12.10 -8.34
C LEU A 38 7.84 12.25 -6.87
N GLY A 39 8.55 13.12 -6.15
CA GLY A 39 8.19 13.58 -4.81
C GLY A 39 8.99 12.91 -3.71
N GLU A 40 8.35 12.66 -2.59
CA GLU A 40 8.92 12.00 -1.40
C GLU A 40 8.62 10.50 -1.41
N PRO A 41 9.39 9.68 -0.67
CA PRO A 41 9.10 8.25 -0.58
C PRO A 41 7.74 7.96 0.05
N LEU A 42 7.11 6.87 -0.40
CA LEU A 42 5.95 6.26 0.24
C LEU A 42 6.31 4.86 0.74
N THR A 43 5.62 4.42 1.77
CA THR A 43 5.75 3.06 2.31
C THR A 43 4.51 2.28 1.90
N ILE A 44 4.72 1.15 1.23
CA ILE A 44 3.69 0.13 1.04
C ILE A 44 3.72 -0.77 2.27
N LEU A 45 2.55 -0.92 2.89
CA LEU A 45 2.31 -1.88 3.96
C LEU A 45 1.62 -3.10 3.37
N GLU A 46 2.13 -4.29 3.71
CA GLU A 46 1.60 -5.59 3.29
C GLU A 46 1.35 -6.45 4.54
N ILE A 47 0.18 -7.09 4.62
CA ILE A 47 -0.15 -8.12 5.61
C ILE A 47 -0.56 -9.38 4.86
N ASP A 48 0.21 -10.46 5.01
CA ASP A 48 -0.16 -11.76 4.46
C ASP A 48 -1.40 -12.30 5.19
N ASP A 49 -2.45 -12.62 4.45
CA ASP A 49 -3.70 -13.08 5.04
C ASP A 49 -3.55 -14.41 5.78
N LYS A 50 -2.61 -15.29 5.39
CA LYS A 50 -2.48 -16.64 5.92
C LYS A 50 -1.83 -16.67 7.29
N ASP A 51 -0.73 -15.95 7.46
CA ASP A 51 0.07 -15.98 8.69
C ASP A 51 0.17 -14.64 9.42
N GLY A 52 -0.37 -13.57 8.84
CA GLY A 52 -0.32 -12.23 9.40
C GLY A 52 1.04 -11.56 9.29
N SER A 53 1.98 -12.12 8.52
CA SER A 53 3.30 -11.53 8.36
C SER A 53 3.20 -10.13 7.76
N LEU A 54 3.83 -9.18 8.44
CA LEU A 54 3.86 -7.77 8.05
C LEU A 54 5.13 -7.47 7.28
N LYS A 55 5.00 -6.74 6.17
CA LYS A 55 6.11 -6.18 5.41
C LYS A 55 5.88 -4.71 5.12
N LEU A 56 6.92 -3.91 5.32
CA LEU A 56 6.94 -2.49 4.96
C LEU A 56 7.99 -2.28 3.87
N THR A 57 7.55 -1.88 2.69
CA THR A 57 8.42 -1.63 1.54
C THR A 57 8.44 -0.14 1.23
N CYS A 58 9.61 0.49 1.36
CA CYS A 58 9.78 1.91 1.04
C CYS A 58 10.08 2.09 -0.45
N ILE A 59 9.22 2.82 -1.15
CA ILE A 59 9.37 3.18 -2.55
C ILE A 59 9.82 4.64 -2.66
N GLY A 60 10.88 4.89 -3.41
CA GLY A 60 11.47 6.21 -3.60
C GLY A 60 12.79 6.17 -4.36
N GLN A 61 13.39 7.34 -4.54
CA GLN A 61 14.60 7.50 -5.36
C GLN A 61 15.93 7.30 -4.62
N ASP A 62 15.93 7.29 -3.29
CA ASP A 62 17.17 7.15 -2.51
C ASP A 62 17.55 5.67 -2.32
N ILE A 63 18.19 5.12 -3.34
CA ILE A 63 18.67 3.73 -3.35
C ILE A 63 19.69 3.49 -2.24
N GLY A 64 20.49 4.50 -1.88
CA GLY A 64 21.46 4.42 -0.78
C GLY A 64 20.80 4.21 0.58
N ALA A 65 19.54 4.65 0.73
CA ALA A 65 18.70 4.43 1.90
C ALA A 65 17.77 3.19 1.77
N ASN A 66 18.08 2.24 0.87
CA ASN A 66 17.29 1.04 0.58
C ASN A 66 15.86 1.33 0.06
N GLN A 67 15.62 2.51 -0.52
CA GLN A 67 14.35 2.76 -1.23
C GLN A 67 14.35 2.04 -2.58
N LEU A 68 13.18 1.59 -3.01
CA LEU A 68 13.00 0.94 -4.30
C LEU A 68 12.35 1.90 -5.29
N LEU A 69 12.89 1.99 -6.51
CA LEU A 69 12.24 2.71 -7.61
C LEU A 69 10.99 1.99 -8.12
N GLN A 70 10.92 0.66 -7.93
CA GLN A 70 9.82 -0.17 -8.35
C GLN A 70 9.65 -1.35 -7.38
N TYR A 71 8.41 -1.70 -7.09
CA TYR A 71 8.09 -2.89 -6.30
C TYR A 71 6.77 -3.51 -6.76
N THR A 72 6.64 -4.83 -6.63
CA THR A 72 5.40 -5.55 -6.98
C THR A 72 4.81 -6.19 -5.74
N VAL A 73 3.60 -5.77 -5.39
CA VAL A 73 2.79 -6.43 -4.37
C VAL A 73 2.22 -7.72 -4.97
N PRO A 74 2.37 -8.88 -4.30
CA PRO A 74 1.83 -10.14 -4.78
C PRO A 74 0.28 -10.18 -4.70
N PRO A 75 -0.38 -11.01 -5.52
CA PRO A 75 -1.82 -11.21 -5.45
C PRO A 75 -2.30 -11.67 -4.07
N ASN A 76 -3.52 -11.27 -3.70
CA ASN A 76 -4.24 -11.72 -2.50
C ASN A 76 -3.60 -11.36 -1.15
N VAL A 77 -2.67 -10.41 -1.13
CA VAL A 77 -2.14 -9.81 0.10
C VAL A 77 -2.95 -8.56 0.46
N TRP A 78 -3.17 -8.30 1.74
CA TRP A 78 -3.72 -7.02 2.18
C TRP A 78 -2.64 -5.96 2.08
N PHE A 79 -2.88 -4.89 1.34
CA PHE A 79 -1.89 -3.83 1.21
C PHE A 79 -2.51 -2.45 1.11
N GLY A 80 -1.71 -1.46 1.45
CA GLY A 80 -2.03 -0.04 1.39
C GLY A 80 -0.73 0.76 1.36
N ALA A 81 -0.84 2.07 1.25
CA ALA A 81 0.33 2.95 1.21
C ALA A 81 0.13 4.23 2.00
N PHE A 82 1.22 4.77 2.56
CA PHE A 82 1.24 6.07 3.22
C PHE A 82 2.55 6.81 2.92
N PRO A 83 2.57 8.15 2.94
CA PRO A 83 3.81 8.92 2.80
C PRO A 83 4.81 8.55 3.91
N THR A 84 5.99 8.06 3.56
CA THR A 84 6.94 7.48 4.54
C THR A 84 7.31 8.48 5.62
N LYS A 85 7.42 9.76 5.26
CA LYS A 85 7.84 10.82 6.18
C LYS A 85 6.73 11.31 7.12
N ASP A 86 5.48 10.87 6.96
CA ASP A 86 4.38 11.25 7.87
C ASP A 86 4.38 10.45 9.17
N TYR A 87 5.13 9.36 9.21
CA TYR A 87 5.11 8.43 10.33
C TYR A 87 6.53 8.05 10.75
N GLU A 88 6.68 7.71 12.02
CA GLU A 88 7.83 7.02 12.56
C GLU A 88 7.35 5.69 13.13
N ILE A 89 7.94 4.59 12.64
CA ILE A 89 7.54 3.23 12.98
C ILE A 89 8.73 2.58 13.68
N SER A 90 8.50 2.01 14.86
CA SER A 90 9.52 1.29 15.61
C SER A 90 10.01 0.06 14.85
N THR A 91 11.21 -0.43 15.16
CA THR A 91 11.83 -1.57 14.47
C THR A 91 11.03 -2.87 14.59
N ASP A 92 10.21 -3.02 15.62
CA ASP A 92 9.29 -4.14 15.82
C ASP A 92 7.89 -3.90 15.21
N ASN A 93 7.68 -2.74 14.57
CA ASN A 93 6.43 -2.31 13.94
C ASN A 93 5.23 -2.21 14.90
N VAL A 94 5.48 -2.17 16.21
CA VAL A 94 4.42 -2.08 17.24
C VAL A 94 4.03 -0.63 17.50
N VAL A 95 4.99 0.28 17.51
CA VAL A 95 4.78 1.69 17.82
C VAL A 95 4.77 2.50 16.54
N VAL A 96 3.67 3.21 16.31
CA VAL A 96 3.49 4.10 15.18
C VAL A 96 3.22 5.50 15.69
N VAL A 97 4.13 6.43 15.40
CA VAL A 97 4.00 7.84 15.77
C VAL A 97 3.70 8.64 14.52
N LYS A 98 2.53 9.28 14.48
CA LYS A 98 2.20 10.25 13.43
C LYS A 98 2.98 11.55 13.69
N LYS A 99 3.74 12.00 12.69
CA LYS A 99 4.48 13.27 12.74
C LYS A 99 3.52 14.46 12.58
N PRO A 100 3.95 15.69 12.91
CA PRO A 100 3.15 16.88 12.69
C PRO A 100 2.68 16.98 11.22
N PRO A 101 1.47 17.54 10.98
CA PRO A 101 0.98 17.75 9.63
C PRO A 101 1.98 18.54 8.77
N ARG A 102 2.09 18.17 7.50
CA ARG A 102 2.93 18.82 6.51
C ARG A 102 2.05 19.29 5.36
N ASP A 103 2.53 20.28 4.61
CA ASP A 103 1.79 20.81 3.47
C ASP A 103 1.60 19.72 2.39
N ALA A 104 0.35 19.42 2.05
CA ALA A 104 0.00 18.39 1.07
C ALA A 104 0.32 18.81 -0.38
N GLU A 105 0.46 20.12 -0.65
CA GLU A 105 0.87 20.63 -1.97
C GLU A 105 2.39 20.51 -2.18
N GLU A 106 3.18 20.63 -1.10
CA GLU A 106 4.64 20.53 -1.15
C GLU A 106 5.16 19.10 -0.91
N HIS A 107 4.43 18.29 -0.15
CA HIS A 107 4.83 16.94 0.23
C HIS A 107 3.85 15.90 -0.31
N TYR A 108 4.26 15.18 -1.35
CA TYR A 108 3.49 14.13 -1.98
C TYR A 108 4.39 13.05 -2.58
N SER A 109 3.79 11.94 -2.99
CA SER A 109 4.40 10.91 -3.83
C SER A 109 3.55 10.71 -5.09
N LEU A 110 4.15 10.86 -6.27
CA LEU A 110 3.55 10.46 -7.52
C LEU A 110 4.14 9.13 -7.96
N VAL A 111 3.26 8.17 -8.20
CA VAL A 111 3.62 6.83 -8.67
C VAL A 111 2.75 6.40 -9.83
N GLY A 112 3.22 5.41 -10.58
CA GLY A 112 2.40 4.64 -11.51
C GLY A 112 2.10 3.28 -10.92
N CYS A 113 0.86 2.82 -11.06
CA CYS A 113 0.48 1.47 -10.65
C CYS A 113 0.04 0.66 -11.87
N THR A 114 0.66 -0.50 -12.09
CA THR A 114 0.30 -1.44 -13.15
C THR A 114 -0.23 -2.71 -12.52
N VAL A 115 -1.47 -3.07 -12.84
CA VAL A 115 -2.10 -4.30 -12.36
C VAL A 115 -2.12 -5.32 -13.50
N ALA A 116 -1.59 -6.51 -13.23
CA ALA A 116 -1.57 -7.61 -14.18
C ALA A 116 -2.00 -8.94 -13.52
N PRO A 117 -3.06 -9.59 -14.04
CA PRO A 117 -3.90 -9.10 -15.14
C PRO A 117 -4.83 -7.93 -14.72
N ALA A 118 -5.45 -7.24 -15.68
CA ALA A 118 -6.11 -5.94 -15.49
C ALA A 118 -7.03 -5.84 -14.26
N PHE A 119 -6.98 -4.68 -13.60
CA PHE A 119 -7.87 -4.34 -12.49
C PHE A 119 -9.34 -4.39 -12.91
N GLN A 120 -10.19 -4.90 -12.02
CA GLN A 120 -11.65 -4.84 -12.09
C GLN A 120 -12.18 -4.51 -10.69
N PHE A 121 -13.25 -3.72 -10.60
CA PHE A 121 -13.84 -3.37 -9.30
C PHE A 121 -14.47 -4.58 -8.59
N ASP A 122 -14.98 -5.56 -9.35
CA ASP A 122 -15.55 -6.80 -8.80
C ASP A 122 -14.53 -7.63 -8.00
N ASP A 123 -13.25 -7.43 -8.29
CA ASP A 123 -12.12 -8.11 -7.66
C ASP A 123 -11.56 -7.33 -6.45
N PHE A 124 -11.97 -6.07 -6.27
CA PHE A 124 -11.44 -5.18 -5.23
C PHE A 124 -12.14 -5.37 -3.90
N VAL A 125 -11.37 -5.68 -2.87
CA VAL A 125 -11.86 -5.83 -1.50
C VAL A 125 -11.23 -4.77 -0.61
N LEU A 126 -12.04 -3.86 -0.08
CA LEU A 126 -11.62 -2.91 0.95
C LEU A 126 -11.62 -3.59 2.32
N ALA A 127 -10.58 -3.36 3.11
CA ALA A 127 -10.49 -3.91 4.46
C ALA A 127 -11.51 -3.31 5.42
N LYS A 128 -12.00 -4.14 6.34
CA LYS A 128 -12.71 -3.72 7.55
C LYS A 128 -11.76 -3.76 8.74
N ARG A 129 -11.65 -2.66 9.48
CA ARG A 129 -10.71 -2.53 10.59
C ARG A 129 -11.01 -3.58 11.66
N SER A 130 -12.28 -3.66 12.06
CA SER A 130 -12.75 -4.60 13.10
C SER A 130 -12.36 -6.06 12.82
N GLU A 131 -12.51 -6.51 11.57
CA GLU A 131 -12.20 -7.87 11.14
C GLU A 131 -10.69 -8.15 11.16
N LEU A 132 -9.88 -7.21 10.64
CA LEU A 132 -8.43 -7.40 10.57
C LEU A 132 -7.75 -7.25 11.92
N VAL A 133 -8.18 -6.32 12.77
CA VAL A 133 -7.65 -6.19 14.15
C VAL A 133 -7.93 -7.47 14.93
N LYS A 134 -9.13 -8.04 14.78
CA LYS A 134 -9.46 -9.33 15.42
C LYS A 134 -8.55 -10.47 14.96
N ARG A 135 -8.18 -10.49 13.68
CA ARG A 135 -7.34 -11.54 13.09
C ARG A 135 -5.84 -11.34 13.38
N PHE A 136 -5.39 -10.09 13.37
CA PHE A 136 -3.99 -9.68 13.50
C PHE A 136 -3.81 -8.61 14.59
N PRO A 137 -4.11 -8.93 15.86
CA PRO A 137 -4.13 -7.94 16.94
C PRO A 137 -2.75 -7.31 17.20
N ALA A 138 -1.66 -8.02 16.89
CA ALA A 138 -0.30 -7.50 17.00
C ALA A 138 -0.02 -6.31 16.04
N HIS A 139 -0.86 -6.09 15.03
CA HIS A 139 -0.71 -5.03 14.03
C HIS A 139 -1.80 -3.96 14.13
N GLU A 140 -2.57 -3.92 15.22
CA GLU A 140 -3.71 -3.01 15.40
C GLU A 140 -3.37 -1.54 15.12
N SER A 141 -2.22 -1.06 15.58
CA SER A 141 -1.81 0.34 15.37
C SER A 141 -1.64 0.69 13.89
N LEU A 142 -1.06 -0.22 13.10
CA LEU A 142 -0.87 -0.03 11.66
C LEU A 142 -2.16 -0.26 10.88
N ILE A 143 -2.96 -1.26 11.26
CA ILE A 143 -4.27 -1.50 10.63
C ILE A 143 -5.16 -0.27 10.83
N SER A 144 -5.24 0.25 12.05
CA SER A 144 -6.06 1.42 12.38
C SER A 144 -5.60 2.70 11.68
N LEU A 145 -4.30 2.83 11.39
CA LEU A 145 -3.75 3.95 10.64
C LEU A 145 -4.28 4.00 9.20
N ILE A 146 -4.46 2.85 8.56
CA ILE A 146 -4.70 2.74 7.12
C ILE A 146 -6.05 2.10 6.75
N THR A 147 -6.98 2.04 7.70
CA THR A 147 -8.35 1.58 7.46
C THR A 147 -9.34 2.65 7.91
N TYR A 148 -10.56 2.62 7.37
CA TYR A 148 -11.66 3.38 7.93
C TYR A 148 -12.11 2.79 9.26
N GLU A 149 -12.76 3.61 10.09
CA GLU A 149 -13.44 3.14 11.30
C GLU A 149 -14.79 2.52 10.90
N ASP A 150 -15.09 1.34 11.44
CA ASP A 150 -16.29 0.55 11.17
C ASP A 150 -16.91 -0.04 12.46
#